data_AF-A0A432EP16-F1
#
_entry.id   AF-A0A432EP16-F1
#
_cell.length_a   1.000
_cell.length_b   1.000
_cell.length_c   1.000
_cell.angle_alpha   90.00
_cell.angle_beta   90.00
_cell.angle_gamma   90.00
#
_symmetry.space_group_name_H-M   'P 1'
#
loop_
_entity.id
_entity.type
_entity.pdbx_description
1 polymer ?
#
loop_
_entity_poly.entity_id
_entity_poly.type
_entity_poly.pdbx_seq_one_letter_code
_entity_poly.pdbx_strand_id
1 'polypeptide(L)' 'MATATKKMQTFTWVGRDAKGRTVRGEQDAPNPAYVKALLRRQGVQPEKVRKQPKPLFQFKS' A
#
# COMPACT_ATOMS: atom_id res chain seq x y z
N MET A 1 -5.81 25.08 -10.35
CA MET A 1 -5.54 24.46 -9.03
C MET A 1 -4.24 23.69 -9.13
N ALA A 2 -3.25 24.00 -8.29
CA ALA A 2 -1.89 23.46 -8.39
C ALA A 2 -1.88 21.94 -8.11
N THR A 3 -1.61 21.15 -9.16
CA THR A 3 -1.42 19.71 -9.07
C THR A 3 -0.03 19.43 -8.51
N ALA A 4 0.08 19.44 -7.18
CA ALA A 4 1.25 18.91 -6.51
C ALA A 4 1.36 17.41 -6.84
N THR A 5 2.13 17.09 -7.88
CA THR A 5 2.53 15.73 -8.28
C THR A 5 3.48 15.18 -7.23
N LYS A 6 2.93 14.92 -6.03
CA LYS A 6 3.59 14.20 -4.96
C LYS A 6 3.90 12.83 -5.52
N LYS A 7 5.18 12.54 -5.79
CA LYS A 7 5.63 11.27 -6.39
C LYS A 7 4.95 10.10 -5.69
N MET A 8 3.89 9.57 -6.29
CA MET A 8 3.14 8.46 -5.76
C MET A 8 4.03 7.23 -5.91
N GLN A 9 4.24 6.54 -4.80
CA GLN A 9 4.92 5.25 -4.78
C GLN A 9 3.85 4.19 -4.57
N THR A 10 3.97 3.07 -5.26
CA THR A 10 3.13 1.91 -5.01
C THR A 10 3.60 1.23 -3.73
N PHE A 11 2.67 0.93 -2.84
CA PHE A 11 2.91 0.19 -1.61
C PHE A 11 2.08 -1.08 -1.61
N THR A 12 2.71 -2.22 -1.37
CA THR A 12 1.99 -3.44 -1.01
C THR A 12 1.57 -3.37 0.45
N TRP A 13 0.36 -3.81 0.72
CA TRP A 13 -0.14 -3.90 2.08
C TRP A 13 -0.89 -5.21 2.30
N VAL A 14 -0.83 -5.66 3.54
CA VAL A 14 -1.57 -6.80 4.08
C VAL A 14 -2.23 -6.32 5.35
N GLY A 15 -3.52 -6.59 5.48
CA GLY A 15 -4.29 -6.25 6.65
C GLY A 15 -5.43 -7.24 6.89
N ARG A 16 -6.15 -7.01 7.98
CA ARG A 16 -7.30 -7.82 8.36
C ARG A 16 -8.56 -6.97 8.32
N ASP A 17 -9.58 -7.41 7.60
CA ASP A 17 -10.86 -6.70 7.59
C ASP A 17 -11.61 -6.90 8.92
N ALA A 18 -12.66 -6.11 9.14
CA ALA A 18 -13.51 -6.26 10.33
C ALA A 18 -14.19 -7.65 10.46
N LYS A 19 -14.24 -8.43 9.36
CA LYS A 19 -14.74 -9.81 9.34
C LYS A 19 -13.66 -10.84 9.68
N GLY A 20 -12.45 -10.38 10.01
CA GLY A 20 -11.34 -11.24 10.38
C GLY A 20 -10.64 -11.90 9.19
N ARG A 21 -10.91 -11.47 7.95
CA ARG A 21 -10.29 -12.01 6.73
C ARG A 21 -9.02 -11.23 6.41
N THR A 22 -7.96 -11.96 6.08
CA THR A 22 -6.71 -11.36 5.62
C THR A 22 -6.89 -10.86 4.19
N VAL A 23 -6.79 -9.55 4.03
CA VAL A 23 -6.85 -8.84 2.75
C VAL A 23 -5.47 -8.31 2.41
N ARG A 24 -5.13 -8.36 1.13
CA ARG A 24 -3.86 -7.90 0.60
C ARG A 24 -4.10 -7.18 -0.70
N GLY A 25 -3.35 -6.13 -0.93
CA GLY A 25 -3.50 -5.28 -2.09
C GLY A 25 -2.32 -4.34 -2.26
N GLU A 26 -2.41 -3.53 -3.30
CA GLU A 26 -1.43 -2.51 -3.63
C GLU A 26 -2.13 -1.16 -3.61
N GLN A 27 -1.45 -0.12 -3.11
CA GLN A 27 -2.00 1.21 -3.03
C GLN A 27 -0.94 2.24 -3.40
N ASP A 28 -1.29 3.11 -4.34
CA ASP A 28 -0.49 4.27 -4.67
C ASP A 28 -0.69 5.36 -3.62
N ALA A 29 0.43 5.78 -3.03
CA ALA A 29 0.43 6.77 -1.97
C ALA A 29 1.74 7.56 -1.96
N PRO A 30 1.76 8.75 -1.36
CA PRO A 30 3.00 9.49 -1.21
C PRO A 30 3.90 8.95 -0.10
N ASN A 31 3.35 8.19 0.85
CA ASN A 31 4.08 7.62 1.99
C ASN A 31 3.31 6.42 2.57
N PRO A 32 3.98 5.52 3.33
CA PRO A 32 3.32 4.34 3.90
C PRO A 32 2.31 4.70 5.01
N ALA A 33 2.45 5.87 5.66
CA ALA A 33 1.51 6.32 6.68
C ALA A 33 0.13 6.63 6.09
N TYR A 34 0.09 7.18 4.87
CA TYR A 34 -1.13 7.45 4.11
C TYR A 34 -1.86 6.15 3.79
N VAL A 35 -1.14 5.12 3.36
CA VAL A 35 -1.72 3.78 3.12
C VAL A 35 -2.31 3.22 4.41
N LYS A 36 -1.58 3.27 5.52
CA LYS A 36 -2.10 2.82 6.83
C LYS A 36 -3.36 3.58 7.25
N ALA A 37 -3.42 4.89 7.01
CA ALA A 37 -4.59 5.71 7.31
C ALA A 37 -5.79 5.34 6.42
N LEU A 38 -5.57 5.16 5.11
CA LEU A 38 -6.59 4.74 4.15
C LEU A 38 -7.20 3.39 4.56
N LEU A 39 -6.36 2.42 4.93
CA LEU A 39 -6.80 1.09 5.37
C LEU A 39 -7.65 1.15 6.63
N ARG A 40 -7.21 1.91 7.65
CA ARG A 40 -8.02 2.09 8.86
C ARG A 40 -9.38 2.73 8.57
N ARG A 41 -9.41 3.72 7.67
CA ARG A 41 -10.66 4.35 7.22
C ARG A 41 -11.59 3.36 6.50
N GLN A 42 -11.03 2.41 5.77
CA GLN A 42 -11.78 1.33 5.11
C GLN A 42 -12.20 0.20 6.07
N GLY A 43 -11.84 0.29 7.36
CA GLY A 43 -12.12 -0.78 8.33
C GLY A 43 -11.17 -1.98 8.21
N VAL A 44 -9.99 -1.78 7.59
CA VAL A 44 -8.92 -2.76 7.49
C VAL A 44 -7.82 -2.41 8.48
N GLN A 45 -7.47 -3.35 9.37
CA GLN A 45 -6.32 -3.22 10.25
C GLN A 45 -5.04 -3.54 9.46
N PRO A 46 -4.13 -2.58 9.25
CA PRO A 46 -2.88 -2.82 8.51
C PRO A 46 -1.90 -3.63 9.37
N GLU A 47 -1.55 -4.83 8.91
CA GLU A 47 -0.61 -5.73 9.58
C GLU A 47 0.81 -5.52 9.04
N LYS A 48 0.96 -5.44 7.72
CA LYS A 48 2.22 -5.16 7.03
C LYS A 48 1.99 -4.16 5.91
N VAL A 49 2.79 -3.09 5.87
CA VAL A 49 2.82 -2.15 4.74
C VAL A 49 4.26 -2.03 4.28
N ARG A 50 4.53 -2.42 3.04
CA ARG A 50 5.85 -2.39 2.43
C ARG A 50 5.80 -1.53 1.17
N LYS A 51 6.87 -0.79 0.90
CA LYS A 51 7.06 -0.19 -0.42
C LYS A 51 7.13 -1.32 -1.42
N GLN A 52 6.44 -1.21 -2.55
CA GLN A 52 6.66 -2.15 -3.65
C GLN A 52 8.18 -2.12 -3.93
N PRO A 53 8.91 -3.23 -3.72
CA PRO A 53 10.27 -3.26 -4.19
C PRO A 53 10.19 -3.09 -5.70
N LYS A 54 10.95 -2.14 -6.26
CA LYS A 54 11.21 -2.17 -7.70
C LYS A 54 11.67 -3.61 -7.99
N PRO A 55 11.03 -4.35 -8.90
CA PRO A 55 11.39 -5.75 -9.13
C PRO A 55 12.87 -5.79 -9.47
N LEU A 56 13.69 -6.26 -8.52
CA LEU A 56 15.13 -6.41 -8.68
C LEU A 56 15.45 -7.68 -9.48
N PHE A 57 14.43 -8.50 -9.74
CA PHE A 57 14.52 -9.79 -10.40
C PHE A 57 13.87 -9.73 -11.78
N GLN A 58 14.56 -9.11 -12.73
CA GLN A 58 14.48 -9.56 -14.11
C GLN A 58 15.40 -10.78 -14.21
N PHE A 59 14.93 -11.97 -13.85
CA PHE A 59 15.55 -13.20 -14.32
C PHE A 59 15.28 -13.27 -15.82
N LYS A 60 16.21 -12.71 -16.60
CA LYS A 60 16.30 -12.95 -18.03
C LYS A 60 17.14 -14.21 -18.21
N SER A 61 16.51 -15.17 -18.90
CA SER A 61 17.08 -16.38 -19.51
C SER A 61 17.33 -17.58 -18.61
#